data_AF-A0A6P8NB49-F1
#
_entry.id   AF-A0A6P8NB49-F1
#
_cell.length_a   1.000
_cell.length_b   1.000
_cell.length_c   1.000
_cell.angle_alpha   90.00
_cell.angle_beta   90.00
_cell.angle_gamma   90.00
#
_symmetry.space_group_name_H-M   'P 1'
#
loop_
_entity.id
_entity.type
_entity.pdbx_description
1 polymer ?
#
loop_
_entity_poly.entity_id
_entity_poly.type
_entity_poly.pdbx_seq_one_letter_code
_entity_poly.pdbx_strand_id
1 'polypeptide(L)'
;MFSTQPTQSCAEDMIMYLGIWGNLQGIIKCQMEETAHLDFGAELEPRREIIPFDKPTKGTTVQKFKEMVYSLFKAKLGDQGNLPELVGLILSVADGNKDGHVSLPEAKSAWALLQLNEFLLMVILQDKEHTPKLLGFCGDLYMMERVQYTSLYGISIPWIIEWFIPSGLRRSMDQWFTPSWPRKAKIAIGLLEFVEDIFHGPYGNFLMCDMSAKNLGYNDKYDLKMVDMRKIVPEMNVKQLIKDRHCESDLDCIFGTDCRTLCDQNRKKCTGDIIQPNLAKVCQLLKDYLLRGVPSEIREELEKQLYSCIALRVTAEQMEMEHSLILNSLKTLLWKKISHTTDS
;
A
#
# COMPACT_ATOMS: atom_id res chain seq x y z
N MET A 1 -22.21 -1.53 17.24
CA MET A 1 -23.50 -1.88 16.57
C MET A 1 -23.65 -0.93 15.41
N PHE A 2 -23.52 -1.43 14.16
CA PHE A 2 -23.83 -0.65 12.96
C PHE A 2 -25.32 -0.30 13.00
N SER A 3 -25.63 0.99 13.08
CA SER A 3 -26.97 1.50 12.80
C SER A 3 -26.94 2.03 11.37
N THR A 4 -27.15 1.17 10.38
CA THR A 4 -27.41 1.58 9.00
C THR A 4 -28.89 1.34 8.70
N GLN A 5 -29.61 2.42 8.39
CA GLN A 5 -30.88 2.28 7.67
C GLN A 5 -30.59 1.66 6.30
N PRO A 6 -31.46 0.78 5.78
CA PRO A 6 -31.19 0.01 4.58
C PRO A 6 -31.51 0.85 3.35
N THR A 7 -30.64 1.78 2.95
CA THR A 7 -30.57 2.32 1.58
C THR A 7 -29.43 3.33 1.48
N GLN A 8 -28.28 2.93 0.92
CA GLN A 8 -27.46 3.79 0.08
C GLN A 8 -26.38 2.92 -0.55
N SER A 9 -26.57 2.55 -1.82
CA SER A 9 -25.48 2.00 -2.63
C SER A 9 -24.49 3.13 -2.92
N CYS A 10 -23.21 2.88 -2.70
CA CYS A 10 -22.15 3.82 -3.03
C CYS A 10 -22.11 4.04 -4.55
N ALA A 11 -22.17 5.29 -4.99
CA ALA A 11 -21.93 5.67 -6.39
C ALA A 11 -20.41 5.72 -6.69
N GLU A 12 -20.07 5.70 -7.98
CA GLU A 12 -18.73 5.61 -8.58
C GLU A 12 -17.72 6.62 -7.97
N ASP A 13 -16.47 6.17 -7.80
CA ASP A 13 -15.33 6.75 -7.05
C ASP A 13 -15.23 6.41 -5.54
N MET A 14 -14.00 6.35 -5.02
CA MET A 14 -13.74 6.13 -3.60
C MET A 14 -14.29 7.30 -2.78
N ILE A 15 -15.39 7.07 -2.07
CA ILE A 15 -15.94 8.06 -1.16
C ILE A 15 -15.45 7.78 0.26
N MET A 16 -14.71 8.73 0.83
CA MET A 16 -14.31 8.73 2.23
C MET A 16 -15.33 9.49 3.05
N TYR A 17 -15.96 8.81 4.01
CA TYR A 17 -16.89 9.44 4.94
C TYR A 17 -16.30 9.50 6.35
N LEU A 18 -16.56 10.60 7.06
CA LEU A 18 -16.35 10.63 8.51
C LEU A 18 -17.44 9.81 9.19
N GLY A 19 -17.04 8.81 9.95
CA GLY A 19 -17.94 7.90 10.66
C GLY A 19 -17.68 7.89 12.17
N ILE A 20 -18.68 7.45 12.92
CA ILE A 20 -18.57 7.20 14.37
C ILE A 20 -18.84 5.70 14.61
N TRP A 21 -17.89 5.02 15.25
CA TRP A 21 -17.98 3.61 15.65
C TRP A 21 -17.99 3.50 17.17
N GLY A 22 -19.17 3.39 17.76
CA GLY A 22 -19.31 3.52 19.22
C GLY A 22 -18.88 4.92 19.67
N ASN A 23 -17.75 5.01 20.38
CA ASN A 23 -17.16 6.29 20.83
C ASN A 23 -15.96 6.75 19.98
N LEU A 24 -15.61 6.01 18.91
CA LEU A 24 -14.43 6.28 18.09
C LEU A 24 -14.82 7.01 16.80
N GLN A 25 -14.13 8.11 16.48
CA GLN A 25 -14.21 8.73 15.16
C GLN A 25 -13.26 8.00 14.21
N GLY A 26 -13.72 7.70 12.99
CA GLY A 26 -12.92 7.04 11.98
C GLY A 26 -13.33 7.43 10.56
N ILE A 27 -12.62 6.85 9.60
CA ILE A 27 -12.90 7.02 8.17
C ILE A 27 -13.55 5.74 7.67
N ILE A 28 -14.74 5.88 7.09
CA ILE A 28 -15.43 4.81 6.36
C ILE A 28 -14.97 4.90 4.91
N LYS A 29 -14.47 3.78 4.39
CA LYS A 29 -14.11 3.64 2.98
C LYS A 29 -15.09 2.66 2.34
N CYS A 30 -15.60 3.06 1.17
CA CYS A 30 -16.35 2.21 0.26
C CYS A 30 -15.52 2.05 -1.00
N GLN A 31 -15.25 0.82 -1.41
CA GLN A 31 -14.66 0.55 -2.71
C GLN A 31 -15.64 -0.31 -3.52
N MET A 32 -16.25 0.31 -4.53
CA MET A 32 -16.88 -0.41 -5.64
C MET A 32 -15.77 -0.88 -6.59
N GLU A 33 -15.99 -1.99 -7.29
CA GLU A 33 -15.05 -2.56 -8.27
C GLU A 33 -14.64 -1.49 -9.30
N GLU A 34 -13.48 -0.85 -9.10
CA GLU A 34 -12.58 -0.61 -10.21
C GLU A 34 -12.05 -2.00 -10.59
N THR A 35 -12.76 -2.71 -11.47
CA THR A 35 -12.06 -3.53 -12.44
C THR A 35 -10.92 -2.67 -12.94
N ALA A 36 -9.68 -3.07 -12.69
CA ALA A 36 -8.50 -2.32 -13.10
C ALA A 36 -8.79 -1.70 -14.47
N HIS A 37 -8.94 -0.38 -14.53
CA HIS A 37 -8.89 0.35 -15.78
C HIS A 37 -7.44 0.19 -16.25
N LEU A 38 -7.19 -0.98 -16.83
CA LEU A 38 -6.20 -1.18 -17.85
C LEU A 38 -6.66 -0.24 -18.95
N ASP A 39 -5.89 0.80 -19.21
CA ASP A 39 -6.03 1.61 -20.42
C ASP A 39 -5.89 0.67 -21.63
N PHE A 40 -6.99 0.06 -22.04
CA PHE A 40 -7.10 -0.67 -23.28
C PHE A 40 -7.28 0.36 -24.38
N GLY A 41 -6.15 0.90 -24.85
CA GLY A 41 -6.07 1.47 -26.18
C GLY A 41 -6.14 0.36 -27.23
N ALA A 42 -7.31 -0.24 -27.42
CA ALA A 42 -7.75 -0.95 -28.63
C ALA A 42 -9.16 -1.51 -28.40
N GLU A 43 -10.12 -1.08 -29.22
CA GLU A 43 -11.47 -1.64 -29.32
C GLU A 43 -11.42 -3.17 -29.41
N LEU A 44 -12.08 -3.89 -28.50
CA LEU A 44 -12.51 -5.29 -28.64
C LEU A 44 -13.48 -5.63 -27.49
N GLU A 45 -14.74 -5.92 -27.86
CA GLU A 45 -15.90 -6.52 -27.16
C GLU A 45 -15.91 -6.78 -25.63
N PRO A 46 -17.07 -6.66 -24.96
CA PRO A 46 -17.21 -6.80 -23.51
C PRO A 46 -16.93 -8.24 -23.07
N ARG A 47 -15.66 -8.52 -22.75
CA ARG A 47 -15.24 -9.81 -22.18
C ARG A 47 -15.78 -9.91 -20.75
N ARG A 48 -16.71 -10.86 -20.58
CA ARG A 48 -17.26 -11.36 -19.31
C ARG A 48 -16.29 -11.22 -18.14
N GLU A 49 -16.75 -10.54 -17.10
CA GLU A 49 -16.16 -10.50 -15.77
C GLU A 49 -15.72 -11.90 -15.31
N ILE A 50 -14.42 -12.10 -15.17
CA ILE A 50 -13.88 -13.28 -14.49
C ILE A 50 -13.80 -12.89 -13.02
N ILE A 51 -14.91 -13.03 -12.28
CA ILE A 51 -14.83 -13.21 -10.82
C ILE A 51 -14.38 -14.67 -10.65
N PRO A 52 -13.10 -14.97 -10.37
CA PRO A 52 -12.61 -16.35 -10.45
C PRO A 52 -13.15 -17.22 -9.31
N PHE A 53 -13.77 -16.61 -8.29
CA PHE A 53 -14.20 -17.30 -7.10
C PHE A 53 -15.66 -17.03 -6.76
N ASP A 54 -16.42 -18.11 -6.58
CA ASP A 54 -17.82 -18.05 -6.16
C ASP A 54 -17.97 -17.36 -4.80
N LYS A 55 -19.01 -16.54 -4.64
CA LYS A 55 -19.34 -15.91 -3.35
C LYS A 55 -19.91 -16.95 -2.37
N PRO A 56 -19.73 -16.79 -1.04
CA PRO A 56 -20.34 -17.68 -0.05
C PRO A 56 -21.87 -17.70 -0.18
N THR A 57 -22.46 -18.90 -0.23
CA THR A 57 -23.90 -19.10 -0.41
C THR A 57 -24.56 -19.69 0.84
N LYS A 58 -25.90 -19.72 0.87
CA LYS A 58 -26.62 -20.38 1.97
C LYS A 58 -26.24 -21.85 2.01
N GLY A 59 -25.74 -22.32 3.16
CA GLY A 59 -25.25 -23.70 3.35
C GLY A 59 -23.73 -23.86 3.27
N THR A 60 -22.96 -22.79 2.98
CA THR A 60 -21.50 -22.81 3.12
C THR A 60 -21.12 -23.03 4.58
N THR A 61 -20.45 -24.14 4.88
CA THR A 61 -19.91 -24.42 6.22
C THR A 61 -18.67 -23.56 6.50
N VAL A 62 -18.32 -23.36 7.76
CA VAL A 62 -17.09 -22.66 8.16
C VAL A 62 -15.85 -23.31 7.53
N GLN A 63 -15.82 -24.64 7.47
CA GLN A 63 -14.74 -25.38 6.83
C GLN A 63 -14.67 -25.09 5.33
N LYS A 64 -15.82 -25.01 4.65
CA LYS A 64 -15.85 -24.66 3.23
C LYS A 64 -15.39 -23.22 3.00
N PHE A 65 -15.80 -22.29 3.86
CA PHE A 65 -15.32 -20.92 3.81
C PHE A 65 -13.80 -20.83 4.01
N LYS A 66 -13.24 -21.59 4.96
CA LYS A 66 -11.79 -21.71 5.18
C LYS A 66 -11.06 -22.15 3.91
N GLU A 67 -11.58 -23.16 3.21
CA GLU A 67 -11.02 -23.62 1.93
C GLU A 67 -11.07 -22.53 0.86
N MET A 68 -12.20 -21.82 0.74
CA MET A 68 -12.35 -20.73 -0.23
C MET A 68 -11.32 -19.62 0.02
N VAL A 69 -11.14 -19.20 1.28
CA VAL A 69 -10.16 -18.19 1.66
C VAL A 69 -8.73 -18.66 1.39
N TYR A 70 -8.43 -19.93 1.68
CA TYR A 70 -7.14 -20.52 1.36
C TYR A 70 -6.85 -20.50 -0.16
N SER A 71 -7.83 -20.89 -0.99
CA SER A 71 -7.69 -20.86 -2.45
C SER A 71 -7.50 -19.43 -2.98
N LEU A 72 -8.22 -18.45 -2.43
CA LEU A 72 -8.05 -17.04 -2.77
C LEU A 72 -6.62 -16.57 -2.49
N PHE A 73 -6.09 -16.85 -1.31
CA PHE A 73 -4.73 -16.44 -0.95
C PHE A 73 -3.65 -17.19 -1.71
N LYS A 74 -3.84 -18.49 -1.97
CA LYS A 74 -2.92 -19.23 -2.84
C LYS A 74 -2.84 -18.62 -4.23
N ALA A 75 -3.96 -18.15 -4.78
CA ALA A 75 -3.97 -17.46 -6.07
C ALA A 75 -3.31 -16.07 -5.99
N LYS A 76 -3.57 -15.29 -4.92
CA LYS A 76 -3.05 -13.92 -4.78
C LYS A 76 -1.58 -13.83 -4.34
N LEU A 77 -1.13 -14.73 -3.47
CA LEU A 77 0.17 -14.66 -2.78
C LEU A 77 1.14 -15.77 -3.23
N GLY A 78 0.66 -16.74 -4.01
CA GLY A 78 1.41 -17.94 -4.34
C GLY A 78 1.40 -18.98 -3.21
N ASP A 79 2.24 -20.01 -3.35
CA ASP A 79 2.35 -21.09 -2.35
C ASP A 79 3.28 -20.65 -1.21
N GLN A 80 2.73 -19.97 -0.21
CA GLN A 80 3.47 -19.56 0.99
C GLN A 80 3.26 -20.59 2.12
N GLY A 81 4.32 -20.94 2.84
CA GLY A 81 4.25 -21.92 3.95
C GLY A 81 3.28 -21.51 5.06
N ASN A 82 3.13 -20.21 5.29
CA ASN A 82 2.34 -19.64 6.39
C ASN A 82 0.89 -19.29 5.98
N LEU A 83 0.44 -19.69 4.78
CA LEU A 83 -0.96 -19.46 4.35
C LEU A 83 -2.00 -19.96 5.37
N PRO A 84 -1.86 -21.13 6.03
CA PRO A 84 -2.83 -21.58 7.01
C PRO A 84 -2.99 -20.63 8.21
N GLU A 85 -1.91 -19.98 8.62
CA GLU A 85 -1.92 -19.00 9.71
C GLU A 85 -2.66 -17.72 9.28
N LEU A 86 -2.40 -17.24 8.07
CA LEU A 86 -3.13 -16.10 7.49
C LEU A 86 -4.63 -16.40 7.40
N VAL A 87 -5.00 -17.60 6.96
CA VAL A 87 -6.41 -18.00 6.93
C VAL A 87 -7.01 -18.00 8.35
N GLY A 88 -6.26 -18.46 9.36
CA GLY A 88 -6.67 -18.41 10.76
C GLY A 88 -6.90 -16.97 11.26
N LEU A 89 -5.99 -16.06 10.96
CA LEU A 89 -6.10 -14.63 11.26
C LEU A 89 -7.34 -14.00 10.59
N ILE A 90 -7.62 -14.39 9.35
CA ILE A 90 -8.74 -13.83 8.59
C ILE A 90 -10.07 -14.37 9.12
N LEU A 91 -10.11 -15.63 9.57
CA LEU A 91 -11.29 -16.17 10.26
C LEU A 91 -11.55 -15.47 11.59
N SER A 92 -10.51 -15.11 12.35
CA SER A 92 -10.69 -14.36 13.60
C SER A 92 -11.14 -12.92 13.37
N VAL A 93 -10.72 -12.29 12.28
CA VAL A 93 -11.22 -10.97 11.86
C VAL A 93 -12.65 -11.06 11.29
N ALA A 94 -12.97 -12.16 10.60
CA ALA A 94 -14.30 -12.41 10.05
C ALA A 94 -15.37 -12.56 11.15
N ASP A 95 -15.01 -13.13 12.30
CA ASP A 95 -15.83 -13.20 13.51
C ASP A 95 -15.96 -11.81 14.18
N GLY A 96 -16.73 -10.94 13.53
CA GLY A 96 -16.86 -9.54 13.91
C GLY A 96 -17.62 -9.33 15.22
N ASN A 97 -18.54 -10.23 15.57
CA ASN A 97 -19.26 -10.20 16.84
C ASN A 97 -18.53 -10.92 17.99
N LYS A 98 -17.43 -11.63 17.68
CA LYS A 98 -16.57 -12.38 18.63
C LYS A 98 -17.32 -13.49 19.36
N ASP A 99 -18.24 -14.16 18.67
CA ASP A 99 -18.99 -15.28 19.21
C ASP A 99 -18.31 -16.65 19.00
N GLY A 100 -17.15 -16.66 18.32
CA GLY A 100 -16.37 -17.85 18.00
C GLY A 100 -16.82 -18.55 16.72
N HIS A 101 -17.80 -18.01 16.00
CA HIS A 101 -18.35 -18.55 14.78
C HIS A 101 -18.40 -17.50 13.66
N VAL A 102 -18.24 -17.95 12.42
CA VAL A 102 -18.39 -17.08 11.25
C VAL A 102 -19.76 -17.32 10.63
N SER A 103 -20.67 -16.37 10.79
CA SER A 103 -22.00 -16.40 10.18
C SER A 103 -21.94 -16.15 8.67
N LEU A 104 -23.01 -16.47 7.93
CA LEU A 104 -23.07 -16.22 6.49
C LEU A 104 -22.91 -14.72 6.13
N PRO A 105 -23.54 -13.75 6.82
CA PRO A 105 -23.31 -12.32 6.56
C PRO A 105 -21.86 -11.88 6.82
N GLU A 106 -21.22 -12.40 7.86
CA GLU A 106 -19.81 -12.14 8.17
C GLU A 106 -18.90 -12.72 7.09
N ALA A 107 -19.10 -13.98 6.72
CA ALA A 107 -18.36 -14.63 5.64
C ALA A 107 -18.48 -13.86 4.32
N LYS A 108 -19.69 -13.38 3.97
CA LYS A 108 -19.90 -12.56 2.76
C LYS A 108 -19.18 -11.23 2.82
N SER A 109 -19.26 -10.53 3.95
CA SER A 109 -18.62 -9.22 4.12
C SER A 109 -17.09 -9.35 4.08
N ALA A 110 -16.55 -10.32 4.83
CA ALA A 110 -15.13 -10.63 4.80
C ALA A 110 -14.69 -11.00 3.37
N TRP A 111 -15.42 -11.90 2.70
CA TRP A 111 -15.10 -12.33 1.34
C TRP A 111 -14.99 -11.18 0.34
N ALA A 112 -15.93 -10.24 0.38
CA ALA A 112 -15.91 -9.08 -0.50
C ALA A 112 -14.67 -8.21 -0.25
N LEU A 113 -14.36 -7.97 1.03
CA LEU A 113 -13.24 -7.12 1.43
C LEU A 113 -11.87 -7.75 1.18
N LEU A 114 -11.73 -9.08 1.29
CA LEU A 114 -10.47 -9.79 0.98
C LEU A 114 -10.02 -9.65 -0.47
N GLN A 115 -10.93 -9.24 -1.37
CA GLN A 115 -10.56 -8.92 -2.74
C GLN A 115 -9.75 -7.62 -2.82
N LEU A 116 -9.86 -6.73 -1.82
CA LEU A 116 -9.13 -5.47 -1.77
C LEU A 116 -7.76 -5.67 -1.12
N ASN A 117 -6.69 -5.30 -1.83
CA ASN A 117 -5.32 -5.43 -1.29
C ASN A 117 -5.11 -4.57 -0.04
N GLU A 118 -5.72 -3.38 0.01
CA GLU A 118 -5.67 -2.51 1.19
C GLU A 118 -6.26 -3.17 2.43
N PHE A 119 -7.41 -3.86 2.29
CA PHE A 119 -8.01 -4.58 3.40
C PHE A 119 -7.14 -5.75 3.86
N LEU A 120 -6.63 -6.54 2.92
CA LEU A 120 -5.70 -7.63 3.23
C LEU A 120 -4.47 -7.13 3.99
N LEU A 121 -3.86 -6.03 3.54
CA LEU A 121 -2.68 -5.44 4.17
C LEU A 121 -2.99 -4.87 5.57
N MET A 122 -4.15 -4.25 5.76
CA MET A 122 -4.57 -3.81 7.10
C MET A 122 -4.69 -4.98 8.08
N VAL A 123 -5.16 -6.15 7.63
CA VAL A 123 -5.23 -7.34 8.48
C VAL A 123 -3.84 -7.92 8.75
N ILE A 124 -3.00 -8.07 7.72
CA ILE A 124 -1.63 -8.60 7.84
C ILE A 124 -0.78 -7.71 8.76
N LEU A 125 -0.92 -6.40 8.67
CA LEU A 125 -0.10 -5.41 9.36
C LEU A 125 -0.83 -4.75 10.53
N GLN A 126 -1.90 -5.36 11.05
CA GLN A 126 -2.77 -4.77 12.07
C GLN A 126 -2.03 -4.34 13.36
N ASP A 127 -0.95 -5.03 13.70
CA ASP A 127 -0.15 -4.80 14.91
C ASP A 127 1.01 -3.81 14.68
N LYS A 128 1.16 -3.29 13.46
CA LYS A 128 2.25 -2.37 13.09
C LYS A 128 1.81 -0.92 13.24
N GLU A 129 2.71 -0.09 13.78
CA GLU A 129 2.40 1.31 14.08
C GLU A 129 2.06 2.14 12.83
N HIS A 130 2.68 1.84 11.70
CA HIS A 130 2.43 2.52 10.43
C HIS A 130 1.10 2.16 9.75
N THR A 131 0.37 1.18 10.27
CA THR A 131 -0.92 0.76 9.73
C THR A 131 -2.06 1.41 10.52
N PRO A 132 -3.04 2.04 9.85
CA PRO A 132 -4.24 2.47 10.53
C PRO A 132 -5.04 1.29 11.08
N LYS A 133 -5.51 1.40 12.33
CA LYS A 133 -6.33 0.37 12.97
C LYS A 133 -7.66 0.17 12.24
N LEU A 134 -7.95 -1.08 11.87
CA LEU A 134 -9.27 -1.49 11.41
C LEU A 134 -10.25 -1.53 12.60
N LEU A 135 -11.31 -0.73 12.54
CA LEU A 135 -12.31 -0.62 13.61
C LEU A 135 -13.48 -1.60 13.42
N GLY A 136 -13.81 -1.92 12.18
CA GLY A 136 -14.88 -2.84 11.82
C GLY A 136 -15.24 -2.77 10.34
N PHE A 137 -16.12 -3.67 9.90
CA PHE A 137 -16.59 -3.72 8.52
C PHE A 137 -18.02 -4.26 8.43
N CYS A 138 -18.72 -3.97 7.33
CA CYS A 138 -20.07 -4.43 7.06
C CYS A 138 -20.35 -4.42 5.55
N GLY A 139 -20.66 -5.58 4.97
CA GLY A 139 -20.76 -5.73 3.52
C GLY A 139 -19.42 -5.36 2.86
N ASP A 140 -19.48 -4.43 1.92
CA ASP A 140 -18.32 -3.95 1.15
C ASP A 140 -17.69 -2.69 1.76
N LEU A 141 -18.14 -2.30 2.96
CA LEU A 141 -17.66 -1.13 3.70
C LEU A 141 -16.72 -1.57 4.83
N TYR A 142 -15.64 -0.82 5.01
CA TYR A 142 -14.78 -0.97 6.18
C TYR A 142 -14.46 0.39 6.78
N MET A 143 -14.15 0.38 8.08
CA MET A 143 -13.88 1.58 8.85
C MET A 143 -12.51 1.47 9.52
N MET A 144 -11.72 2.53 9.39
CA MET A 144 -10.38 2.63 9.95
C MET A 144 -10.25 3.83 10.89
N GLU A 145 -9.22 3.83 11.73
CA GLU A 145 -8.87 5.00 12.53
C GLU A 145 -8.61 6.23 11.65
N ARG A 146 -8.95 7.41 12.18
CA ARG A 146 -8.70 8.67 11.49
C ARG A 146 -7.22 9.05 11.57
N VAL A 147 -6.60 9.24 10.41
CA VAL A 147 -5.27 9.85 10.30
C VAL A 147 -5.41 11.37 10.25
N GLN A 148 -4.68 12.09 11.10
CA GLN A 148 -4.78 13.55 11.22
C GLN A 148 -4.25 14.28 9.99
N TYR A 149 -3.06 13.88 9.52
CA TYR A 149 -2.42 14.46 8.35
C TYR A 149 -2.38 13.40 7.24
N THR A 150 -3.17 13.59 6.19
CA THR A 150 -3.39 12.58 5.13
C THR A 150 -2.39 12.66 3.98
N SER A 151 -1.39 13.54 4.06
CA SER A 151 -0.32 13.66 3.07
C SER A 151 1.00 14.04 3.74
N LEU A 152 2.12 13.48 3.28
CA LEU A 152 3.46 13.82 3.78
C LEU A 152 3.86 15.26 3.45
N TYR A 153 3.56 15.67 2.22
CA TYR A 153 3.82 16.99 1.68
C TYR A 153 2.97 17.17 0.41
N GLY A 154 2.81 18.42 -0.01
CA GLY A 154 1.92 18.77 -1.11
C GLY A 154 0.69 19.49 -0.62
N ILE A 155 0.32 20.55 -1.34
CA ILE A 155 -0.92 21.26 -1.10
C ILE A 155 -1.96 20.70 -2.09
N SER A 156 -3.15 20.33 -1.60
CA SER A 156 -4.28 20.05 -2.48
C SER A 156 -4.80 21.37 -3.03
N ILE A 157 -4.28 21.79 -4.18
CA ILE A 157 -4.64 23.05 -4.83
C ILE A 157 -5.80 22.78 -5.80
N PRO A 158 -6.93 23.52 -5.74
CA PRO A 158 -7.99 23.43 -6.73
C PRO A 158 -7.47 23.64 -8.15
N TRP A 159 -7.98 22.86 -9.11
CA TRP A 159 -7.56 22.87 -10.53
C TRP A 159 -7.54 24.27 -11.18
N ILE A 160 -8.40 25.18 -10.73
CA ILE A 160 -8.47 26.58 -11.20
C ILE A 160 -7.18 27.35 -10.85
N ILE A 161 -6.60 27.11 -9.66
CA ILE A 161 -5.39 27.78 -9.18
C ILE A 161 -4.13 27.11 -9.76
N GLU A 162 -4.21 25.80 -10.03
CA GLU A 162 -3.12 25.00 -10.62
C GLU A 162 -2.66 25.55 -11.98
N TRP A 163 -3.56 26.10 -12.79
CA TRP A 163 -3.24 26.73 -14.08
C TRP A 163 -2.32 27.96 -13.96
N PHE A 164 -2.36 28.69 -12.83
CA PHE A 164 -1.65 29.95 -12.65
C PHE A 164 -0.28 29.80 -11.97
N ILE A 165 0.10 28.59 -11.53
CA ILE A 165 1.34 28.36 -10.77
C ILE A 165 2.43 27.78 -11.69
N PRO A 166 3.56 28.48 -11.89
CA PRO A 166 4.71 27.92 -12.60
C PRO A 166 5.20 26.63 -11.94
N SER A 167 5.56 25.62 -12.74
CA SER A 167 6.00 24.29 -12.26
C SER A 167 7.16 24.34 -11.26
N GLY A 168 8.08 25.30 -11.43
CA GLY A 168 9.19 25.54 -10.49
C GLY A 168 8.75 26.09 -9.12
N LEU A 169 7.68 26.88 -9.05
CA LEU A 169 7.14 27.43 -7.81
C LEU A 169 6.37 26.36 -7.02
N ARG A 170 5.67 25.46 -7.72
CA ARG A 170 4.91 24.35 -7.13
C ARG A 170 5.77 23.45 -6.24
N ARG A 171 6.93 23.03 -6.74
CA ARG A 171 7.88 22.17 -5.99
C ARG A 171 8.41 22.82 -4.71
N SER A 172 8.47 24.16 -4.69
CA SER A 172 8.84 24.93 -3.50
C SER A 172 7.67 25.08 -2.52
N MET A 173 6.45 25.30 -3.02
CA MET A 173 5.23 25.49 -2.22
C MET A 173 4.77 24.21 -1.52
N ASP A 174 4.82 23.08 -2.21
CA ASP A 174 4.37 21.77 -1.70
C ASP A 174 5.11 21.33 -0.43
N GLN A 175 6.32 21.86 -0.21
CA GLN A 175 7.18 21.48 0.91
C GLN A 175 7.28 22.56 2.01
N TRP A 176 6.58 23.69 1.86
CA TRP A 176 6.59 24.79 2.83
C TRP A 176 5.92 24.39 4.15
N PHE A 177 4.85 23.59 4.08
CA PHE A 177 4.07 23.13 5.23
C PHE A 177 4.52 21.76 5.74
N THR A 178 5.84 21.52 5.75
CA THR A 178 6.41 20.28 6.28
C THR A 178 6.89 20.48 7.73
N PRO A 179 6.84 19.44 8.58
CA PRO A 179 7.21 19.58 9.99
C PRO A 179 8.72 19.84 10.16
N SER A 180 9.15 20.13 11.40
CA SER A 180 10.58 20.30 11.70
C SER A 180 11.39 19.06 11.28
N TRP A 181 12.66 19.25 10.93
CA TRP A 181 13.48 18.17 10.38
C TRP A 181 13.54 16.89 11.27
N PRO A 182 13.63 16.97 12.61
CA PRO A 182 13.58 15.77 13.46
C PRO A 182 12.28 14.97 13.30
N ARG A 183 11.15 15.66 13.15
CA ARG A 183 9.84 15.03 12.92
C ARG A 183 9.76 14.41 11.52
N LYS A 184 10.35 15.05 10.50
CA LYS A 184 10.49 14.45 9.17
C LYS A 184 11.28 13.15 9.21
N ALA A 185 12.40 13.15 9.95
CA ALA A 185 13.23 11.97 10.12
C ALA A 185 12.47 10.85 10.84
N LYS A 186 11.69 11.14 11.89
CA LYS A 186 10.81 10.17 12.56
C LYS A 186 9.82 9.52 11.58
N ILE A 187 9.11 10.33 10.79
CA ILE A 187 8.18 9.82 9.76
C ILE A 187 8.90 8.97 8.71
N ALA A 188 10.08 9.40 8.26
CA ALA A 188 10.87 8.68 7.27
C ALA A 188 11.36 7.31 7.80
N ILE A 189 11.75 7.21 9.08
CA ILE A 189 12.09 5.94 9.72
C ILE A 189 10.88 4.99 9.68
N GLY A 190 9.69 5.46 10.06
CA GLY A 190 8.48 4.65 9.97
C GLY A 190 8.17 4.15 8.55
N LEU A 191 8.55 4.90 7.51
CA LEU A 191 8.38 4.48 6.12
C LEU A 191 9.39 3.41 5.71
N LEU A 192 10.62 3.52 6.20
CA LEU A 192 11.64 2.49 5.99
C LEU A 192 11.27 1.18 6.71
N GLU A 193 10.71 1.27 7.92
CA GLU A 193 10.17 0.12 8.66
C GLU A 193 8.98 -0.52 7.94
N PHE A 194 8.09 0.29 7.37
CA PHE A 194 7.00 -0.22 6.53
C PHE A 194 7.52 -1.02 5.33
N VAL A 195 8.54 -0.52 4.64
CA VAL A 195 9.17 -1.24 3.50
C VAL A 195 9.72 -2.59 3.94
N GLU A 196 10.36 -2.66 5.11
CA GLU A 196 10.88 -3.90 5.68
C GLU A 196 9.75 -4.91 5.95
N ASP A 197 8.64 -4.46 6.55
CA ASP A 197 7.50 -5.31 6.90
C ASP A 197 6.77 -5.90 5.68
N ILE A 198 6.73 -5.18 4.54
CA ILE A 198 6.07 -5.66 3.31
C ILE A 198 6.99 -6.44 2.37
N PHE A 199 8.31 -6.31 2.53
CA PHE A 199 9.30 -7.03 1.72
C PHE A 199 9.79 -8.33 2.40
N HIS A 200 9.85 -8.37 3.74
CA HIS A 200 10.20 -9.57 4.51
C HIS A 200 8.99 -10.17 5.25
N GLY A 201 7.78 -9.92 4.74
CA GLY A 201 6.54 -10.37 5.36
C GLY A 201 6.40 -11.90 5.35
N PRO A 202 5.72 -12.49 6.33
CA PRO A 202 5.52 -13.95 6.43
C PRO A 202 4.65 -14.54 5.31
N TYR A 203 4.02 -13.69 4.48
CA TYR A 203 3.05 -14.07 3.45
C TYR A 203 3.51 -13.68 2.03
N GLY A 204 4.81 -13.47 1.85
CA GLY A 204 5.43 -13.10 0.58
C GLY A 204 5.61 -11.60 0.40
N ASN A 205 6.24 -11.23 -0.71
CA ASN A 205 6.62 -9.86 -1.01
C ASN A 205 5.47 -9.07 -1.63
N PHE A 206 5.31 -7.82 -1.19
CA PHE A 206 4.43 -6.85 -1.81
C PHE A 206 5.23 -5.74 -2.49
N LEU A 207 4.74 -5.26 -3.62
CA LEU A 207 5.31 -4.17 -4.38
C LEU A 207 4.49 -2.90 -4.15
N MET A 208 5.19 -1.81 -3.87
CA MET A 208 4.64 -0.46 -3.84
C MET A 208 4.61 0.07 -5.27
N CYS A 209 3.47 -0.05 -5.95
CA CYS A 209 3.26 0.59 -7.25
C CYS A 209 2.50 1.91 -7.05
N ASP A 210 2.73 2.91 -7.89
CA ASP A 210 1.97 4.19 -7.91
C ASP A 210 1.96 4.97 -6.58
N MET A 211 3.00 4.82 -5.76
CA MET A 211 3.05 5.46 -4.46
C MET A 211 3.51 6.92 -4.57
N SER A 212 2.78 7.80 -3.87
CA SER A 212 3.06 9.22 -3.80
C SER A 212 2.93 9.75 -2.37
N ALA A 213 3.29 11.02 -2.16
CA ALA A 213 3.12 11.69 -0.88
C ALA A 213 1.65 11.78 -0.41
N LYS A 214 0.67 11.55 -1.30
CA LYS A 214 -0.78 11.54 -0.96
C LYS A 214 -1.23 10.22 -0.35
N ASN A 215 -0.47 9.14 -0.53
CA ASN A 215 -0.78 7.81 0.00
C ASN A 215 -0.26 7.64 1.44
N LEU A 216 0.53 8.60 1.92
CA LEU A 216 1.29 8.55 3.16
C LEU A 216 0.86 9.70 4.05
N GLY A 217 0.62 9.43 5.32
CA GLY A 217 0.19 10.41 6.32
C GLY A 217 0.92 10.22 7.65
N TYR A 218 0.51 10.98 8.66
CA TYR A 218 1.06 10.84 10.01
C TYR A 218 0.06 11.32 11.07
N ASN A 219 0.29 10.90 12.31
CA ASN A 219 -0.50 11.32 13.48
C ASN A 219 0.11 12.56 14.18
N ASP A 220 -0.53 13.06 15.24
CA ASP A 220 -0.03 14.21 16.01
C ASP A 220 1.34 13.98 16.68
N LYS A 221 1.74 12.71 16.83
CA LYS A 221 3.06 12.30 17.35
C LYS A 221 4.11 12.14 16.24
N TYR A 222 3.76 12.41 14.99
CA TYR A 222 4.61 12.23 13.81
C TYR A 222 5.01 10.77 13.58
N ASP A 223 4.17 9.83 14.00
CA ASP A 223 4.28 8.44 13.59
C ASP A 223 3.63 8.30 12.20
N LEU A 224 4.32 7.64 11.26
CA LEU A 224 3.81 7.41 9.91
C LEU A 224 2.47 6.66 9.98
N LYS A 225 1.56 6.96 9.06
CA LYS A 225 0.36 6.16 8.78
C LYS A 225 0.17 5.97 7.28
N MET A 226 -0.02 4.74 6.84
CA MET A 226 -0.38 4.44 5.45
C MET A 226 -1.84 4.82 5.20
N VAL A 227 -2.08 5.91 4.46
CA VAL A 227 -3.43 6.45 4.23
C VAL A 227 -4.15 5.68 3.13
N ASP A 228 -3.41 5.23 2.12
CA ASP A 228 -3.93 4.45 1.00
C ASP A 228 -2.91 3.36 0.62
N MET A 229 -3.32 2.09 0.76
CA MET A 229 -2.50 0.93 0.41
C MET A 229 -3.02 0.16 -0.81
N ARG A 230 -3.98 0.68 -1.57
CA ARG A 230 -4.61 -0.04 -2.69
C ARG A 230 -3.62 -0.45 -3.78
N LYS A 231 -2.62 0.41 -4.01
CA LYS A 231 -1.60 0.22 -5.04
C LYS A 231 -0.40 -0.59 -4.54
N ILE A 232 -0.50 -1.15 -3.33
CA ILE A 232 0.44 -2.13 -2.81
C ILE A 232 -0.09 -3.51 -3.18
N VAL A 233 0.65 -4.20 -4.03
CA VAL A 233 0.18 -5.40 -4.74
C VAL A 233 1.12 -6.58 -4.49
N PRO A 234 0.63 -7.82 -4.37
CA PRO A 234 1.52 -8.98 -4.26
C PRO A 234 2.44 -9.09 -5.47
N GLU A 235 3.73 -9.36 -5.23
CA GLU A 235 4.72 -9.47 -6.30
C GLU A 235 4.30 -10.53 -7.33
N MET A 236 3.83 -11.69 -6.87
CA MET A 236 3.39 -12.79 -7.75
C MET A 236 2.26 -12.39 -8.71
N ASN A 237 1.31 -11.58 -8.26
CA ASN A 237 0.23 -11.09 -9.12
C ASN A 237 0.79 -10.19 -10.22
N VAL A 238 1.71 -9.30 -9.89
CA VAL A 238 2.36 -8.42 -10.88
C VAL A 238 3.15 -9.24 -11.88
N LYS A 239 3.93 -10.23 -11.41
CA LYS A 239 4.66 -11.15 -12.31
C LYS A 239 3.72 -11.83 -13.29
N GLN A 240 2.60 -12.36 -12.82
CA GLN A 240 1.64 -13.05 -13.70
C GLN A 240 0.92 -12.10 -14.67
N LEU A 241 0.62 -10.88 -14.25
CA LEU A 241 -0.11 -9.91 -15.07
C LEU A 241 0.75 -9.26 -16.15
N ILE A 242 2.04 -9.02 -15.87
CA ILE A 242 2.97 -8.40 -16.83
C ILE A 242 3.60 -9.44 -17.76
N LYS A 243 3.92 -10.63 -17.24
CA LYS A 243 4.60 -11.67 -18.01
C LYS A 243 3.85 -11.96 -19.31
N ASP A 244 4.60 -12.16 -20.38
CA ASP A 244 4.09 -12.48 -21.72
C ASP A 244 3.30 -11.36 -22.42
N ARG A 245 3.18 -10.15 -21.82
CA ARG A 245 2.71 -8.96 -22.55
C ARG A 245 3.66 -8.61 -23.68
N HIS A 246 3.13 -8.24 -24.83
CA HIS A 246 3.93 -7.80 -25.96
C HIS A 246 4.65 -6.48 -25.64
N CYS A 247 5.92 -6.35 -26.04
CA CYS A 247 6.70 -5.15 -25.86
C CYS A 247 7.69 -4.94 -27.02
N GLU A 248 7.96 -3.68 -27.32
CA GLU A 248 9.04 -3.25 -28.21
C GLU A 248 10.25 -2.75 -27.41
N SER A 249 9.99 -2.11 -26.27
CA SER A 249 10.99 -1.53 -25.38
C SER A 249 10.68 -1.81 -23.90
N ASP A 250 11.66 -1.62 -23.02
CA ASP A 250 11.47 -1.76 -21.57
C ASP A 250 10.43 -0.77 -21.01
N LEU A 251 10.14 0.31 -21.73
CA LEU A 251 9.14 1.31 -21.34
C LEU A 251 7.71 0.79 -21.51
N ASP A 252 7.51 -0.28 -22.28
CA ASP A 252 6.18 -0.89 -22.48
C ASP A 252 5.85 -1.86 -21.33
N CYS A 253 6.86 -2.28 -20.57
CA CYS A 253 6.75 -3.27 -19.50
C CYS A 253 6.54 -2.61 -18.14
N ILE A 254 5.45 -1.86 -18.01
CA ILE A 254 5.09 -1.13 -16.79
C ILE A 254 3.73 -1.60 -16.25
N PHE A 255 3.66 -1.80 -14.94
CA PHE A 255 2.42 -1.98 -14.20
C PHE A 255 2.18 -0.76 -13.31
N GLY A 256 0.97 -0.21 -13.40
CA GLY A 256 0.70 1.13 -12.86
C GLY A 256 1.52 2.18 -13.61
N THR A 257 2.36 2.90 -12.89
CA THR A 257 3.17 4.03 -13.35
C THR A 257 4.66 3.80 -13.16
N ASP A 258 5.04 2.93 -12.21
CA ASP A 258 6.42 2.84 -11.74
C ASP A 258 6.92 1.40 -11.42
N CYS A 259 6.07 0.38 -11.49
CA CYS A 259 6.52 -1.02 -11.36
C CYS A 259 6.95 -1.55 -12.74
N ARG A 260 8.27 -1.62 -12.97
CA ARG A 260 8.86 -1.93 -14.29
C ARG A 260 9.53 -3.31 -14.35
N THR A 261 9.38 -3.97 -15.49
CA THR A 261 10.15 -5.18 -15.86
C THR A 261 10.88 -4.93 -17.19
N LEU A 262 11.68 -5.91 -17.64
CA LEU A 262 12.45 -5.81 -18.87
C LEU A 262 11.67 -6.37 -20.05
N CYS A 263 11.92 -5.84 -21.25
CA CYS A 263 11.43 -6.44 -22.48
C CYS A 263 12.44 -7.45 -23.00
N ASP A 264 12.06 -8.73 -23.09
CA ASP A 264 12.85 -9.73 -23.82
C ASP A 264 12.74 -9.42 -25.31
N GLN A 265 13.79 -8.80 -25.86
CA GLN A 265 13.86 -8.39 -27.25
C GLN A 265 13.77 -9.55 -28.25
N ASN A 266 14.16 -10.76 -27.85
CA ASN A 266 14.07 -11.95 -28.70
C ASN A 266 12.62 -12.46 -28.78
N ARG A 267 11.92 -12.43 -27.65
CA ARG A 267 10.54 -12.92 -27.54
C ARG A 267 9.49 -11.84 -27.81
N LYS A 268 9.92 -10.57 -27.85
CA LYS A 268 9.07 -9.37 -27.87
C LYS A 268 8.00 -9.43 -26.78
N LYS A 269 8.43 -9.85 -25.60
CA LYS A 269 7.58 -10.10 -24.44
C LYS A 269 8.21 -9.59 -23.15
N CYS A 270 7.41 -9.02 -22.27
CA CYS A 270 7.87 -8.58 -20.96
C CYS A 270 8.28 -9.76 -20.07
N THR A 271 9.38 -9.59 -19.35
CA THR A 271 9.82 -10.48 -18.28
C THR A 271 8.94 -10.30 -17.04
N GLY A 272 8.96 -11.28 -16.16
CA GLY A 272 8.29 -11.21 -14.85
C GLY A 272 9.17 -10.61 -13.75
N ASP A 273 10.43 -10.28 -14.04
CA ASP A 273 11.38 -9.85 -13.02
C ASP A 273 11.33 -8.33 -12.87
N ILE A 274 10.95 -7.89 -11.67
CA ILE A 274 10.86 -6.47 -11.31
C ILE A 274 12.26 -5.90 -11.23
N ILE A 275 12.49 -4.72 -11.80
CA ILE A 275 13.83 -4.10 -11.87
C ILE A 275 14.10 -3.19 -10.66
N GLN A 276 13.07 -2.58 -10.07
CA GLN A 276 13.24 -1.57 -9.03
C GLN A 276 12.59 -2.01 -7.71
N PRO A 277 13.35 -2.06 -6.59
CA PRO A 277 12.81 -2.45 -5.30
C PRO A 277 11.99 -1.31 -4.66
N ASN A 278 11.13 -1.65 -3.70
CA ASN A 278 10.33 -0.68 -2.94
C ASN A 278 11.21 0.39 -2.26
N LEU A 279 12.35 -0.02 -1.70
CA LEU A 279 13.28 0.88 -1.02
C LEU A 279 13.81 1.99 -1.96
N ALA A 280 14.13 1.67 -3.22
CA ALA A 280 14.57 2.67 -4.18
C ALA A 280 13.50 3.73 -4.43
N LYS A 281 12.23 3.30 -4.55
CA LYS A 281 11.08 4.19 -4.72
C LYS A 281 10.84 5.07 -3.49
N VAL A 282 10.93 4.48 -2.30
CA VAL A 282 10.81 5.21 -1.04
C VAL A 282 11.93 6.23 -0.87
N CYS A 283 13.18 5.88 -1.18
CA CYS A 283 14.29 6.83 -1.15
C CYS A 283 14.11 7.97 -2.16
N GLN A 284 13.56 7.70 -3.34
CA GLN A 284 13.20 8.73 -4.31
C GLN A 284 12.14 9.69 -3.75
N LEU A 285 11.13 9.17 -3.05
CA LEU A 285 10.09 9.96 -2.40
C LEU A 285 10.63 10.78 -1.22
N LEU A 286 11.56 10.21 -0.44
CA LEU A 286 12.17 10.82 0.74
C LEU A 286 13.27 11.84 0.41
N LYS A 287 13.87 11.79 -0.79
CA LYS A 287 15.03 12.62 -1.14
C LYS A 287 14.78 14.10 -0.91
N ASP A 288 13.82 14.67 -1.64
CA ASP A 288 13.54 16.11 -1.54
C ASP A 288 12.93 16.46 -0.15
N TYR A 289 12.22 15.51 0.47
CA TYR A 289 11.59 15.66 1.78
C TYR A 289 12.61 15.81 2.92
N LEU A 290 13.66 14.99 2.91
CA LEU A 290 14.70 14.95 3.95
C LEU A 290 15.82 15.95 3.70
N LEU A 291 16.24 16.19 2.45
CA LEU A 291 17.32 17.14 2.15
C LEU A 291 16.91 18.59 2.44
N ARG A 292 15.61 18.90 2.41
CA ARG A 292 15.12 20.22 2.80
C ARG A 292 15.11 20.40 4.32
N GLY A 293 15.95 21.31 4.80
CA GLY A 293 16.09 21.63 6.22
C GLY A 293 17.02 20.66 6.96
N VAL A 294 17.79 19.85 6.23
CA VAL A 294 18.77 18.94 6.83
C VAL A 294 19.88 19.73 7.52
N PRO A 295 20.25 19.34 8.76
CA PRO A 295 21.42 19.86 9.45
C PRO A 295 22.70 19.68 8.62
N SER A 296 23.59 20.66 8.65
CA SER A 296 24.85 20.67 7.89
C SER A 296 25.70 19.42 8.14
N GLU A 297 25.72 18.95 9.39
CA GLU A 297 26.61 17.86 9.83
C GLU A 297 26.34 16.52 9.14
N ILE A 298 25.10 16.28 8.68
CA ILE A 298 24.69 14.99 8.08
C ILE A 298 24.30 15.12 6.61
N ARG A 299 24.31 16.33 6.05
CA ARG A 299 23.79 16.60 4.71
C ARG A 299 24.47 15.74 3.65
N GLU A 300 25.80 15.75 3.63
CA GLU A 300 26.60 15.04 2.64
C GLU A 300 26.41 13.52 2.73
N GLU A 301 26.48 12.97 3.95
CA GLU A 301 26.30 11.54 4.18
C GLU A 301 24.88 11.07 3.82
N LEU A 302 23.85 11.83 4.22
CA LEU A 302 22.46 11.53 3.91
C LEU A 302 22.20 11.58 2.40
N GLU A 303 22.71 12.60 1.72
CA GLU A 303 22.57 12.75 0.27
C GLU A 303 23.21 11.57 -0.46
N LYS A 304 24.44 11.20 -0.09
CA LYS A 304 25.14 10.04 -0.66
C LYS A 304 24.34 8.74 -0.46
N GLN A 305 23.86 8.48 0.76
CA GLN A 305 23.09 7.26 1.04
C GLN A 305 21.76 7.22 0.27
N LEU A 306 21.07 8.37 0.14
CA LEU A 306 19.84 8.46 -0.64
C LEU A 306 20.08 8.19 -2.13
N TYR A 307 21.14 8.73 -2.73
CA TYR A 307 21.45 8.45 -4.13
C TYR A 307 21.83 6.98 -4.37
N SER A 308 22.63 6.39 -3.49
CA SER A 308 22.93 4.95 -3.54
C SER A 308 21.67 4.11 -3.42
N CYS A 309 20.76 4.49 -2.53
CA CYS A 309 19.47 3.83 -2.36
C CYS A 309 18.57 3.91 -3.60
N ILE A 310 18.48 5.09 -4.23
CA ILE A 310 17.70 5.31 -5.46
C ILE A 310 18.25 4.50 -6.64
N ALA A 311 19.57 4.32 -6.68
CA ALA A 311 20.26 3.57 -7.73
C ALA A 311 20.13 2.04 -7.59
N LEU A 312 19.54 1.54 -6.49
CA LEU A 312 19.31 0.11 -6.29
C LEU A 312 18.48 -0.46 -7.45
N ARG A 313 18.98 -1.56 -8.01
CA ARG A 313 18.31 -2.35 -9.06
C ARG A 313 18.24 -3.81 -8.62
N VAL A 314 17.24 -4.50 -9.12
CA VAL A 314 16.99 -5.91 -8.86
C VAL A 314 17.75 -6.77 -9.91
N THR A 315 18.97 -7.22 -9.61
CA THR A 315 19.74 -8.27 -10.32
C THR A 315 20.25 -9.36 -9.35
N ALA A 316 19.94 -10.64 -9.62
CA ALA A 316 20.00 -11.74 -8.65
C ALA A 316 21.36 -12.00 -7.94
N GLU A 317 21.23 -12.47 -6.68
CA GLU A 317 22.20 -13.03 -5.71
C GLU A 317 22.78 -12.13 -4.60
N GLN A 318 23.15 -10.87 -4.82
CA GLN A 318 23.78 -10.03 -3.75
C GLN A 318 22.85 -9.01 -3.07
N MET A 319 21.58 -8.99 -3.44
CA MET A 319 20.74 -7.80 -3.22
C MET A 319 19.94 -7.76 -1.95
N GLU A 320 19.50 -8.89 -1.40
CA GLU A 320 18.80 -8.87 -0.12
C GLU A 320 19.72 -8.32 0.98
N MET A 321 21.02 -8.60 0.85
CA MET A 321 22.06 -8.04 1.70
C MET A 321 22.23 -6.54 1.46
N GLU A 322 22.40 -6.07 0.22
CA GLU A 322 22.55 -4.64 -0.07
C GLU A 322 21.31 -3.81 0.33
N HIS A 323 20.13 -4.33 0.07
CA HIS A 323 18.85 -3.75 0.49
C HIS A 323 18.82 -3.57 2.01
N SER A 324 19.10 -4.64 2.75
CA SER A 324 19.11 -4.63 4.22
C SER A 324 20.19 -3.71 4.78
N LEU A 325 21.38 -3.66 4.16
CA LEU A 325 22.49 -2.79 4.58
C LEU A 325 22.13 -1.31 4.41
N ILE A 326 21.64 -0.91 3.23
CA ILE A 326 21.27 0.49 2.96
C ILE A 326 20.10 0.92 3.83
N LEU A 327 19.07 0.07 3.96
CA LEU A 327 17.91 0.35 4.79
C LEU A 327 18.32 0.57 6.26
N ASN A 328 19.12 -0.34 6.83
CA ASN A 328 19.58 -0.22 8.21
C ASN A 328 20.55 0.96 8.42
N SER A 329 21.41 1.24 7.45
CA SER A 329 22.29 2.41 7.47
C SER A 329 21.50 3.72 7.52
N LEU A 330 20.50 3.87 6.63
CA LEU A 330 19.62 5.04 6.60
C LEU A 330 18.83 5.20 7.90
N LYS A 331 18.21 4.12 8.40
CA LYS A 331 17.50 4.14 9.70
C LYS A 331 18.42 4.59 10.83
N THR A 332 19.62 4.02 10.90
CA THR A 332 20.61 4.34 11.96
C THR A 332 21.08 5.80 11.88
N LEU A 333 21.34 6.31 10.67
CA LEU A 333 21.75 7.69 10.46
C LEU A 333 20.67 8.68 10.94
N LEU A 334 19.41 8.43 10.57
CA LEU A 334 18.27 9.24 10.97
C LEU A 334 18.03 9.14 12.48
N TRP A 335 18.01 7.91 13.03
CA TRP A 335 17.78 7.65 14.45
C TRP A 335 18.82 8.34 15.33
N LYS A 336 20.11 8.22 15.00
CA LYS A 336 21.20 8.87 15.74
C LYS A 336 21.05 10.38 15.81
N LYS A 337 20.44 11.02 14.81
CA LYS A 337 20.24 12.47 14.82
C LYS A 337 19.05 12.89 15.69
N ILE A 338 18.00 12.08 15.74
CA ILE A 338 16.78 12.41 16.50
C ILE A 338 16.78 11.90 17.95
N SER A 339 17.59 10.89 18.27
CA SER A 339 17.66 10.31 19.62
C SER A 339 18.14 11.32 20.68
N HIS A 340 18.85 12.37 20.27
CA HIS A 340 19.36 13.43 21.15
C HIS A 340 18.46 14.68 21.22
N THR A 341 17.39 14.74 20.42
CA THR A 341 16.43 15.85 20.48
C THR A 341 15.30 15.51 21.44
N THR A 342 15.05 16.37 22.43
CA THR A 342 14.00 16.21 23.47
C THR A 342 12.55 16.32 22.96
N ASP A 343 12.33 16.22 21.65
CA ASP A 343 11.02 16.38 20.98
C ASP A 343 10.47 15.06 20.39
N SER A 344 10.97 13.91 20.88
CA SER A 344 10.62 12.54 20.41
C SER A 344 9.22 12.07 20.82
#